data_AF-A0A848UDH6-F1
#
_entry.id   AF-A0A848UDH6-F1
#
_cell.length_a   1.000
_cell.length_b   1.000
_cell.length_c   1.000
_cell.angle_alpha   90.00
_cell.angle_beta   90.00
_cell.angle_gamma   90.00
#
_symmetry.space_group_name_H-M   'P 1'
#
loop_
_entity.id
_entity.type
_entity.pdbx_description
1 polymer ?
#
loop_
_entity_poly.entity_id
_entity_poly.type
_entity_poly.pdbx_seq_one_letter_code
_entity_poly.pdbx_strand_id
1 'polypeptide(L)'
;MRRAVWNASGAAQVERMPATRWCSHSVYPIGWELPSSWDAFAGDYCAEDGWIRLHTNAAHHRQAALQVLGQPTDQRELQHRVSRWQASELEAAVVAAGGAAARMMSCNQWQDHVQGRAVNTEPIIAWQQRGRVESGDDLLRFATPQRPLQGVRVLDLTRVLAGPVSTRFLAALGADVLRIDPPDWQEEGNTLEMTLGKRCAGLDLRRPDDRACFETLLASAHVLVHGYRRDALAGLGFDEVARLRANPDLIDVALNAYGWSGPWSKRRGFDSLV
;
A
#
# COMPACT_ATOMS: atom_id res chain seq x y z
N MET A 1 -23.94 -17.22 23.04
CA MET A 1 -23.95 -15.78 22.70
C MET A 1 -23.19 -15.02 23.79
N ARG A 2 -21.90 -14.73 23.57
CA ARG A 2 -21.21 -13.66 24.31
C ARG A 2 -20.81 -12.64 23.26
N ARG A 3 -21.54 -11.52 23.22
CA ARG A 3 -21.13 -10.35 22.45
C ARG A 3 -19.75 -9.94 22.98
N ALA A 4 -18.78 -9.74 22.09
CA ALA A 4 -17.61 -8.96 22.45
C ALA A 4 -18.11 -7.55 22.77
N VAL A 5 -18.30 -7.27 24.05
CA VAL A 5 -18.59 -5.94 24.55
C VAL A 5 -17.26 -5.21 24.47
N TRP A 6 -17.09 -4.36 23.47
CA TRP A 6 -16.10 -3.29 23.53
C TRP A 6 -16.54 -2.36 24.67
N ASN A 7 -16.07 -2.65 25.89
CA ASN A 7 -16.25 -1.78 27.04
C ASN A 7 -15.36 -0.54 26.81
N ALA A 8 -15.85 0.40 26.01
CA ALA A 8 -15.23 1.71 25.80
C ALA A 8 -15.51 2.65 26.99
N SER A 9 -15.27 2.16 28.22
CA SER A 9 -15.45 2.93 29.46
C SER A 9 -14.14 3.22 30.18
N GLY A 10 -12.99 2.88 29.58
CA GLY A 10 -11.67 3.26 30.09
C GLY A 10 -11.20 4.56 29.45
N ALA A 11 -10.75 5.53 30.25
CA ALA A 11 -9.91 6.61 29.74
C ALA A 11 -8.65 5.98 29.13
N ALA A 12 -8.43 6.14 27.82
CA ALA A 12 -7.20 5.68 27.19
C ALA A 12 -6.05 6.61 27.60
N GLN A 13 -5.00 6.05 28.20
CA GLN A 13 -3.76 6.76 28.44
C GLN A 13 -2.79 6.46 27.31
N VAL A 14 -2.31 7.50 26.62
CA VAL A 14 -1.30 7.38 25.57
C VAL A 14 0.04 7.78 26.14
N GLU A 15 0.96 6.83 26.23
CA GLU A 15 2.35 7.13 26.51
C GLU A 15 2.99 7.82 25.31
N ARG A 16 3.13 9.14 25.39
CA ARG A 16 3.58 9.98 24.26
C ARG A 16 4.95 9.57 23.73
N MET A 17 5.91 9.27 24.60
CA MET A 17 7.27 8.95 24.18
C MET A 17 7.36 7.66 23.33
N PRO A 18 6.81 6.52 23.78
CA PRO A 18 6.69 5.32 22.95
C PRO A 18 5.93 5.56 21.64
N ALA A 19 4.80 6.28 21.69
CA ALA A 19 4.01 6.59 20.50
C ALA A 19 4.78 7.44 19.48
N THR A 20 5.48 8.47 19.94
CA THR A 20 6.34 9.29 19.08
C THR A 20 7.48 8.47 18.49
N ARG A 21 8.16 7.64 19.30
CA ARG A 21 9.25 6.79 18.82
C ARG A 21 8.79 5.78 17.77
N TRP A 22 7.56 5.28 17.87
CA TRP A 22 6.97 4.41 16.85
C TRP A 22 6.83 5.11 15.48
N CYS A 23 6.48 6.39 15.50
CA CYS A 23 6.32 7.21 14.29
C CYS A 23 7.63 7.85 13.81
N SER A 24 8.74 7.69 14.56
CA SER A 24 10.06 8.20 14.20
C SER A 24 10.89 7.15 13.46
N HIS A 25 11.95 7.60 12.79
CA HIS A 25 12.97 6.70 12.23
C HIS A 25 13.65 5.89 13.35
N SER A 26 13.74 4.59 13.11
CA SER A 26 14.35 3.61 14.01
C SER A 26 15.75 3.19 13.54
N VAL A 27 16.08 3.43 12.27
CA VAL A 27 17.40 3.13 11.68
C VAL A 27 18.11 4.42 11.28
N TYR A 28 19.36 4.56 11.70
CA TYR A 28 20.24 5.69 11.35
C TYR A 28 21.50 5.15 10.67
N PRO A 29 21.84 5.62 9.45
CA PRO A 29 23.02 5.16 8.76
C PRO A 29 24.29 5.67 9.46
N ILE A 30 25.32 4.82 9.55
CA ILE A 30 26.65 5.18 10.09
C ILE A 30 27.67 5.01 8.97
N GLY A 31 28.27 6.11 8.53
CA GLY A 31 29.29 6.09 7.46
C GLY A 31 28.73 6.00 6.03
N TRP A 32 27.43 6.20 5.83
CA TRP A 32 26.76 6.29 4.53
C TRP A 32 25.51 7.19 4.64
N GLU A 33 24.93 7.57 3.51
CA GLU A 33 23.71 8.39 3.45
C GLU A 33 22.53 7.56 2.94
N LEU A 34 21.35 7.78 3.52
CA LEU A 34 20.12 7.19 3.01
C LEU A 34 19.85 7.74 1.60
N PRO A 35 19.58 6.87 0.61
CA PRO A 35 19.16 7.30 -0.72
C PRO A 35 17.93 8.21 -0.64
N SER A 36 17.84 9.15 -1.58
CA SER A 36 16.64 9.98 -1.74
C SER A 36 15.42 9.09 -1.94
N SER A 37 14.34 9.37 -1.23
CA SER A 37 13.05 8.72 -1.46
C SER A 37 12.36 9.19 -2.73
N TRP A 38 12.86 10.26 -3.36
CA TRP A 38 12.30 10.90 -4.56
C TRP A 38 13.22 10.77 -5.77
N ASP A 39 12.63 10.39 -6.91
CA ASP A 39 13.28 10.47 -8.22
C ASP A 39 13.47 11.92 -8.67
N ALA A 40 14.46 12.17 -9.53
CA ALA A 40 14.79 13.50 -10.01
C ALA A 40 13.66 14.17 -10.84
N PHE A 41 12.70 13.41 -11.38
CA PHE A 41 11.55 13.97 -12.11
C PHE A 41 10.24 13.93 -11.31
N ALA A 42 10.30 13.50 -10.05
CA ALA A 42 9.14 13.51 -9.18
C ALA A 42 8.94 14.93 -8.64
N GLY A 43 7.71 15.45 -8.71
CA GLY A 43 7.45 16.80 -8.24
C GLY A 43 6.17 17.43 -8.78
N ASP A 44 6.04 18.71 -8.46
CA ASP A 44 4.93 19.56 -8.88
C ASP A 44 5.36 20.42 -10.06
N TYR A 45 4.55 20.40 -11.10
CA TYR A 45 4.81 21.12 -12.34
C TYR A 45 3.62 21.99 -12.71
N CYS A 46 3.91 23.21 -13.15
CA CYS A 46 2.90 24.14 -13.63
C CYS A 46 2.45 23.70 -15.04
N ALA A 47 1.17 23.38 -15.18
CA ALA A 47 0.48 23.09 -16.43
C ALA A 47 -0.20 24.38 -16.96
N GLU A 48 -0.83 24.32 -18.13
CA GLU A 48 -1.50 25.49 -18.74
C GLU A 48 -2.65 26.02 -17.88
N ASP A 49 -3.42 25.12 -17.25
CA ASP A 49 -4.64 25.43 -16.49
C ASP A 49 -4.52 25.14 -14.98
N GLY A 50 -3.31 24.89 -14.47
CA GLY A 50 -3.10 24.61 -13.04
C GLY A 50 -1.80 23.89 -12.75
N TRP A 51 -1.85 22.93 -11.83
CA TRP A 51 -0.69 22.16 -11.39
C TRP A 51 -0.95 20.66 -11.52
N ILE A 52 0.11 19.92 -11.79
CA ILE A 52 0.10 18.46 -11.81
C ILE A 52 1.26 17.94 -10.97
N ARG A 53 1.00 16.88 -10.20
CA ARG A 53 2.05 16.11 -9.55
C ARG A 53 2.39 14.88 -10.37
N LEU A 54 3.67 14.71 -10.67
CA LEU A 54 4.23 13.51 -11.28
C LEU A 54 4.88 12.63 -10.20
N HIS A 55 4.50 11.36 -10.14
CA HIS A 55 5.10 10.37 -9.23
C HIS A 55 5.97 9.39 -10.02
N THR A 56 7.28 9.62 -10.04
CA THR A 56 8.25 8.89 -10.87
C THR A 56 9.23 8.02 -10.07
N ASN A 57 8.97 7.78 -8.78
CA ASN A 57 9.92 7.09 -7.90
C ASN A 57 10.15 5.62 -8.31
N ALA A 58 9.16 4.97 -8.94
CA ALA A 58 9.35 3.65 -9.54
C ALA A 58 9.78 3.79 -11.01
N ALA A 59 10.81 3.04 -11.42
CA ALA A 59 11.41 3.12 -12.76
C ALA A 59 10.38 3.03 -13.91
N HIS A 60 9.37 2.14 -13.77
CA HIS A 60 8.32 2.00 -14.78
C HIS A 60 7.34 3.19 -14.82
N HIS A 61 7.04 3.82 -13.68
CA HIS A 61 6.24 5.05 -13.67
C HIS A 61 7.00 6.23 -14.29
N ARG A 62 8.30 6.35 -13.97
CA ARG A 62 9.21 7.31 -14.60
C ARG A 62 9.22 7.14 -16.12
N GLN A 63 9.47 5.92 -16.59
CA GLN A 63 9.50 5.63 -18.02
C GLN A 63 8.20 6.03 -18.72
N ALA A 64 7.04 5.69 -18.14
CA ALA A 64 5.73 6.05 -18.69
C ALA A 64 5.52 7.57 -18.77
N ALA A 65 5.82 8.30 -17.69
CA ALA A 65 5.68 9.75 -17.65
C ALA A 65 6.62 10.45 -18.65
N LEU A 66 7.90 10.05 -18.68
CA LEU A 66 8.89 10.62 -19.60
C LEU A 66 8.55 10.28 -21.06
N GLN A 67 8.00 9.11 -21.36
CA GLN A 67 7.56 8.78 -22.70
C GLN A 67 6.44 9.71 -23.20
N VAL A 68 5.42 9.97 -22.37
CA VAL A 68 4.33 10.91 -22.69
C VAL A 68 4.87 12.32 -22.91
N LEU A 69 5.85 12.73 -22.12
CA LEU A 69 6.48 14.04 -22.17
C LEU A 69 7.65 14.11 -23.17
N GLY A 70 7.87 13.08 -24.00
CA GLY A 70 8.87 13.07 -25.06
C GLY A 70 10.33 13.07 -24.60
N GLN A 71 10.62 12.38 -23.49
CA GLN A 71 11.95 12.12 -22.92
C GLN A 71 12.76 13.39 -22.60
N PRO A 72 12.28 14.26 -21.69
CA PRO A 72 13.06 15.41 -21.26
C PRO A 72 14.36 14.97 -20.56
N THR A 73 15.41 15.74 -20.76
CA THR A 73 16.75 15.45 -20.24
C THR A 73 16.98 15.99 -18.83
N ASP A 74 16.23 17.03 -18.44
CA ASP A 74 16.29 17.64 -17.12
C ASP A 74 14.92 18.21 -16.67
N GLN A 75 14.84 18.67 -15.41
CA GLN A 75 13.61 19.20 -14.82
C GLN A 75 13.12 20.49 -15.50
N ARG A 76 14.01 21.32 -16.06
CA ARG A 76 13.63 22.58 -16.72
C ARG A 76 12.93 22.28 -18.04
N GLU A 77 13.49 21.35 -18.81
CA GLU A 77 12.88 20.85 -20.02
C GLU A 77 11.55 20.15 -19.72
N LEU A 78 11.49 19.34 -18.67
CA LEU A 78 10.25 18.71 -18.20
C LEU A 78 9.18 19.78 -17.91
N GLN A 79 9.50 20.80 -17.11
CA GLN A 79 8.58 21.90 -16.77
C GLN A 79 8.08 22.64 -18.02
N HIS A 80 8.97 22.95 -18.98
CA HIS A 80 8.59 23.62 -20.23
C HIS A 80 7.65 22.77 -21.09
N ARG A 81 7.78 21.45 -21.02
CA ARG A 81 6.89 20.53 -21.74
C ARG A 81 5.55 20.40 -21.04
N VAL A 82 5.54 20.28 -19.71
CA VAL A 82 4.31 20.21 -18.90
C VAL A 82 3.45 21.47 -19.04
N SER A 83 4.07 22.66 -19.11
CA SER A 83 3.33 23.93 -19.22
C SER A 83 2.52 24.11 -20.52
N ARG A 84 2.66 23.21 -21.48
CA ARG A 84 1.91 23.17 -22.74
C ARG A 84 0.72 22.22 -22.73
N TRP A 85 0.49 21.56 -21.60
CA TRP A 85 -0.62 20.63 -21.43
C TRP A 85 -1.65 21.23 -20.49
N GLN A 86 -2.92 20.91 -20.75
CA GLN A 86 -3.94 20.93 -19.72
C GLN A 86 -3.63 19.82 -18.68
N ALA A 87 -3.68 20.13 -17.39
CA ALA A 87 -3.27 19.23 -16.32
C ALA A 87 -4.07 17.92 -16.33
N SER A 88 -5.38 18.00 -16.63
CA SER A 88 -6.26 16.83 -16.70
C SER A 88 -5.97 15.92 -17.91
N GLU A 89 -5.58 16.49 -19.05
CA GLU A 89 -5.21 15.74 -20.24
C GLU A 89 -3.87 15.03 -20.04
N LEU A 90 -2.90 15.72 -19.44
CA LEU A 90 -1.61 15.11 -19.11
C LEU A 90 -1.76 14.02 -18.05
N GLU A 91 -2.57 14.23 -17.02
CA GLU A 91 -2.91 13.19 -16.03
C GLU A 91 -3.47 11.94 -16.74
N ALA A 92 -4.46 12.12 -17.61
CA ALA A 92 -5.06 11.02 -18.35
C ALA A 92 -4.05 10.29 -19.25
N ALA A 93 -3.19 11.04 -19.95
CA ALA A 93 -2.16 10.47 -20.82
C ALA A 93 -1.11 9.66 -20.04
N VAL A 94 -0.60 10.19 -18.92
CA VAL A 94 0.38 9.48 -18.06
C VAL A 94 -0.24 8.22 -17.46
N VAL A 95 -1.47 8.31 -16.94
CA VAL A 95 -2.19 7.15 -16.38
C VAL A 95 -2.45 6.09 -17.46
N ALA A 96 -2.84 6.49 -18.67
CA ALA A 96 -3.06 5.57 -19.79
C ALA A 96 -1.77 4.86 -20.23
N ALA A 97 -0.62 5.54 -20.14
CA ALA A 97 0.70 4.95 -20.40
C ALA A 97 1.20 4.04 -19.25
N GLY A 98 0.42 3.86 -18.18
CA GLY A 98 0.76 3.03 -17.03
C GLY A 98 1.58 3.74 -15.95
N GLY A 99 1.76 5.07 -16.06
CA GLY A 99 2.39 5.92 -15.07
C GLY A 99 1.46 6.32 -13.92
N ALA A 100 1.96 7.22 -13.06
CA ALA A 100 1.24 7.73 -11.91
C ALA A 100 1.38 9.25 -11.83
N ALA A 101 0.28 9.97 -11.98
CA ALA A 101 0.19 11.42 -11.90
C ALA A 101 -1.21 11.82 -11.43
N ALA A 102 -1.33 13.02 -10.89
CA ALA A 102 -2.61 13.60 -10.48
C ALA A 102 -2.59 15.11 -10.69
N ARG A 103 -3.62 15.65 -11.34
CA ARG A 103 -3.83 17.10 -11.33
C ARG A 103 -4.15 17.55 -9.90
N MET A 104 -3.66 18.72 -9.52
CA MET A 104 -3.99 19.31 -8.23
C MET A 104 -5.41 19.87 -8.26
N MET A 105 -6.16 19.57 -7.21
CA MET A 105 -7.53 20.03 -7.01
C MET A 105 -7.64 20.71 -5.65
N SER A 106 -8.45 21.76 -5.56
CA SER A 106 -8.90 22.25 -4.26
C SER A 106 -9.83 21.24 -3.58
N CYS A 107 -10.03 21.38 -2.27
CA CYS A 107 -10.95 20.50 -1.53
C CYS A 107 -12.37 20.50 -2.14
N ASN A 108 -12.88 21.66 -2.58
CA ASN A 108 -14.20 21.76 -3.20
C ASN A 108 -14.22 21.05 -4.56
N GLN A 109 -13.20 21.27 -5.40
CA GLN A 109 -13.07 20.57 -6.68
C GLN A 109 -13.01 19.05 -6.50
N TRP A 110 -12.31 18.56 -5.46
CA TRP A 110 -12.27 17.14 -5.15
C TRP A 110 -13.63 16.60 -4.68
N GLN A 111 -14.30 17.30 -3.77
CA GLN A 111 -15.65 16.92 -3.30
C GLN A 111 -16.66 16.86 -4.45
N ASP A 112 -16.54 17.75 -5.43
CA ASP A 112 -17.35 17.78 -6.65
C ASP A 112 -16.83 16.86 -7.77
N HIS A 113 -15.66 16.24 -7.59
CA HIS A 113 -15.13 15.31 -8.57
C HIS A 113 -15.87 13.98 -8.51
N VAL A 114 -16.06 13.31 -9.65
CA VAL A 114 -16.77 12.02 -9.72
C VAL A 114 -16.12 10.95 -8.83
N GLN A 115 -14.78 10.95 -8.72
CA GLN A 115 -14.09 10.04 -7.82
C GLN A 115 -14.25 10.46 -6.35
N GLY A 116 -14.13 11.75 -6.03
CA GLY A 116 -14.27 12.23 -4.65
C GLY A 116 -15.66 11.95 -4.09
N ARG A 117 -16.71 12.15 -4.88
CA ARG A 117 -18.07 11.72 -4.51
C ARG A 117 -18.18 10.22 -4.29
N ALA A 118 -17.56 9.40 -5.13
CA ALA A 118 -17.61 7.95 -4.99
C ALA A 118 -17.00 7.49 -3.65
N VAL A 119 -15.77 7.93 -3.34
CA VAL A 119 -15.09 7.54 -2.09
C VAL A 119 -15.76 8.12 -0.85
N ASN A 120 -16.39 9.30 -0.94
CA ASN A 120 -17.15 9.88 0.18
C ASN A 120 -18.39 9.06 0.56
N THR A 121 -18.86 8.15 -0.30
CA THR A 121 -19.96 7.24 0.02
C THR A 121 -19.50 5.90 0.58
N GLU A 122 -18.19 5.62 0.56
CA GLU A 122 -17.62 4.39 1.11
C GLU A 122 -17.40 4.52 2.63
N PRO A 123 -17.53 3.42 3.40
CA PRO A 123 -17.13 3.43 4.79
C PRO A 123 -15.61 3.59 4.91
N ILE A 124 -15.15 4.32 5.92
CA ILE A 124 -13.71 4.45 6.23
C ILE A 124 -13.06 3.07 6.41
N ILE A 125 -13.78 2.15 7.03
CA ILE A 125 -13.40 0.74 7.15
C ILE A 125 -14.58 -0.11 6.68
N ALA A 126 -14.41 -0.77 5.54
CA ALA A 126 -15.33 -1.83 5.11
C ALA A 126 -14.98 -3.12 5.85
N TRP A 127 -15.97 -3.75 6.49
CA TRP A 127 -15.80 -5.01 7.19
C TRP A 127 -16.84 -6.01 6.73
N GLN A 128 -16.40 -7.21 6.38
CA GLN A 128 -17.28 -8.32 6.02
C GLN A 128 -16.81 -9.59 6.71
N GLN A 129 -17.65 -10.15 7.59
CA GLN A 129 -17.41 -11.47 8.15
C GLN A 129 -17.90 -12.53 7.17
N ARG A 130 -17.02 -13.49 6.84
CA ARG A 130 -17.35 -14.65 6.02
C ARG A 130 -17.17 -15.91 6.86
N GLY A 131 -18.18 -16.78 6.89
CA GLY A 131 -18.15 -18.00 7.68
C GLY A 131 -18.38 -17.80 9.19
N ARG A 132 -18.35 -18.93 9.92
CA ARG A 132 -18.48 -18.97 11.37
C ARG A 132 -17.10 -19.24 11.96
N VAL A 133 -16.62 -18.33 12.81
CA VAL A 133 -15.39 -18.55 13.57
C VAL A 133 -15.69 -19.57 14.67
N GLU A 134 -15.20 -20.80 14.53
CA GLU A 134 -15.09 -21.73 15.64
C GLU A 134 -13.88 -21.29 16.49
N SER A 135 -14.04 -21.22 17.81
CA SER A 135 -13.21 -20.45 18.75
C SER A 135 -11.71 -20.38 18.41
N GLY A 136 -11.18 -19.17 18.20
CA GLY A 136 -9.77 -18.90 17.90
C GLY A 136 -8.81 -19.03 19.08
N ASP A 137 -9.19 -19.75 20.15
CA ASP A 137 -8.41 -19.86 21.39
C ASP A 137 -7.06 -20.55 21.15
N ASP A 138 -6.99 -21.48 20.19
CA ASP A 138 -5.76 -22.17 19.82
C ASP A 138 -4.74 -21.26 19.11
N LEU A 139 -5.19 -20.24 18.37
CA LEU A 139 -4.30 -19.31 17.66
C LEU A 139 -3.56 -18.39 18.61
N LEU A 140 -4.21 -18.01 19.71
CA LEU A 140 -3.67 -17.07 20.70
C LEU A 140 -3.13 -17.78 21.96
N ARG A 141 -2.98 -19.10 21.94
CA ARG A 141 -2.46 -19.90 23.07
C ARG A 141 -1.06 -19.46 23.55
N PHE A 142 -0.29 -18.80 22.68
CA PHE A 142 1.05 -18.28 23.00
C PHE A 142 1.05 -16.76 23.22
N ALA A 143 -0.09 -16.09 23.13
CA ALA A 143 -0.18 -14.65 23.30
C ALA A 143 0.11 -14.27 24.75
N THR A 144 0.90 -13.22 24.92
CA THR A 144 1.18 -12.59 26.22
C THR A 144 0.79 -11.11 26.15
N PRO A 145 0.58 -10.41 27.28
CA PRO A 145 0.30 -8.97 27.25
C PRO A 145 1.33 -8.15 26.46
N GLN A 146 2.60 -8.58 26.45
CA GLN A 146 3.68 -7.93 25.72
C GLN A 146 3.75 -8.33 24.24
N ARG A 147 3.26 -9.53 23.90
CA ARG A 147 3.24 -10.07 22.52
C ARG A 147 1.87 -10.63 22.20
N PRO A 148 0.84 -9.78 22.06
CA PRO A 148 -0.54 -10.23 21.92
C PRO A 148 -0.82 -10.96 20.60
N LEU A 149 0.05 -10.83 19.59
CA LEU A 149 -0.07 -11.51 18.30
C LEU A 149 0.90 -12.70 18.15
N GLN A 150 1.52 -13.16 19.24
CA GLN A 150 2.40 -14.32 19.18
C GLN A 150 1.65 -15.57 18.70
N GLY A 151 2.15 -16.20 17.64
CA GLY A 151 1.52 -17.33 16.96
C GLY A 151 0.70 -16.95 15.72
N VAL A 152 0.42 -15.66 15.51
CA VAL A 152 -0.27 -15.17 14.31
C VAL A 152 0.71 -15.11 13.14
N ARG A 153 0.38 -15.77 12.03
CA ARG A 153 1.13 -15.72 10.77
C ARG A 153 0.50 -14.69 9.83
N VAL A 154 1.28 -13.71 9.41
CA VAL A 154 0.87 -12.64 8.51
C VAL A 154 1.65 -12.73 7.21
N LEU A 155 0.93 -12.85 6.10
CA LEU A 155 1.50 -12.75 4.76
C LEU A 155 1.33 -11.30 4.27
N ASP A 156 2.45 -10.61 4.07
CA ASP A 156 2.50 -9.18 3.73
C ASP A 156 2.85 -9.01 2.25
N LEU A 157 1.89 -8.56 1.44
CA LEU A 157 2.08 -8.21 0.03
C LEU A 157 2.11 -6.69 -0.18
N THR A 158 2.26 -5.93 0.89
CA THR A 158 2.22 -4.48 0.85
C THR A 158 3.60 -3.90 0.56
N ARG A 159 3.59 -2.65 0.08
CA ARG A 159 4.75 -1.93 -0.44
C ARG A 159 4.72 -0.48 -0.02
N VAL A 160 5.87 0.16 -0.10
CA VAL A 160 6.08 1.60 0.15
C VAL A 160 5.92 1.97 1.63
N LEU A 161 4.72 2.32 2.10
CA LEU A 161 4.52 2.91 3.44
C LEU A 161 3.26 2.42 4.16
N ALA A 162 2.07 2.78 3.69
CA ALA A 162 0.82 2.58 4.44
C ALA A 162 0.61 1.12 4.90
N GLY A 163 0.75 0.18 3.97
CA GLY A 163 0.66 -1.25 4.29
C GLY A 163 1.84 -1.73 5.13
N PRO A 164 3.11 -1.46 4.74
CA PRO A 164 4.25 -1.95 5.51
C PRO A 164 4.33 -1.41 6.94
N VAL A 165 3.88 -0.18 7.22
CA VAL A 165 3.74 0.35 8.58
C VAL A 165 2.76 -0.48 9.40
N SER A 166 1.62 -0.85 8.81
CA SER A 166 0.62 -1.67 9.51
C SER A 166 1.15 -3.05 9.86
N THR A 167 1.82 -3.74 8.93
CA THR A 167 2.35 -5.09 9.17
C THR A 167 3.60 -5.06 10.04
N ARG A 168 4.38 -3.97 10.03
CA ARG A 168 5.46 -3.74 11.00
C ARG A 168 4.90 -3.61 12.41
N PHE A 169 3.77 -2.93 12.58
CA PHE A 169 3.08 -2.87 13.87
C PHE A 169 2.65 -4.26 14.34
N LEU A 170 2.12 -5.10 13.46
CA LEU A 170 1.79 -6.50 13.79
C LEU A 170 3.04 -7.29 14.22
N ALA A 171 4.17 -7.12 13.54
CA ALA A 171 5.44 -7.75 13.91
C ALA A 171 5.92 -7.30 15.30
N ALA A 172 5.82 -6.01 15.61
CA ALA A 172 6.16 -5.46 16.92
C ALA A 172 5.29 -6.03 18.05
N LEU A 173 4.02 -6.34 17.76
CA LEU A 173 3.10 -7.04 18.67
C LEU A 173 3.31 -8.56 18.72
N GLY A 174 4.32 -9.08 18.03
CA GLY A 174 4.78 -10.45 18.11
C GLY A 174 4.30 -11.40 17.02
N ALA A 175 3.59 -10.90 16.00
CA ALA A 175 3.20 -11.69 14.84
C ALA A 175 4.42 -12.16 14.03
N ASP A 176 4.31 -13.34 13.43
CA ASP A 176 5.26 -13.82 12.42
C ASP A 176 4.87 -13.27 11.05
N VAL A 177 5.54 -12.19 10.65
CA VAL A 177 5.26 -11.47 9.40
C VAL A 177 6.27 -11.88 8.33
N LEU A 178 5.76 -12.46 7.24
CA LEU A 178 6.52 -12.76 6.02
C LEU A 178 6.07 -11.81 4.90
N ARG A 179 6.96 -10.91 4.50
CA ARG A 179 6.78 -10.03 3.34
C ARG A 179 7.25 -10.72 2.07
N ILE A 180 6.41 -10.69 1.04
CA ILE A 180 6.72 -11.21 -0.30
C ILE A 180 6.74 -10.06 -1.30
N ASP A 181 7.88 -9.90 -1.96
CA ASP A 181 8.06 -8.98 -3.09
C ASP A 181 8.49 -9.73 -4.34
N PRO A 182 8.27 -9.19 -5.56
CA PRO A 182 8.82 -9.80 -6.76
C PRO A 182 10.32 -9.53 -6.80
N PRO A 183 11.12 -10.43 -7.43
CA PRO A 183 12.58 -10.37 -7.36
C PRO A 183 13.21 -9.08 -7.91
N ASP A 184 12.50 -8.37 -8.79
CA ASP A 184 12.89 -7.12 -9.43
C ASP A 184 12.42 -5.87 -8.66
N TRP A 185 11.76 -6.03 -7.52
CA TRP A 185 11.27 -4.92 -6.73
C TRP A 185 12.35 -4.31 -5.85
N GLN A 186 12.49 -2.98 -5.93
CA GLN A 186 13.43 -2.21 -5.12
C GLN A 186 12.71 -1.01 -4.49
N GLU A 187 12.87 -0.85 -3.18
CA GLU A 187 12.36 0.28 -2.38
C GLU A 187 13.51 0.85 -1.55
N GLU A 188 14.55 1.30 -2.24
CA GLU A 188 15.75 1.87 -1.60
C GLU A 188 15.36 3.09 -0.75
N GLY A 189 15.84 3.14 0.50
CA GLY A 189 15.45 4.12 1.51
C GLY A 189 14.34 3.64 2.46
N ASN A 190 13.18 3.21 1.95
CA ASN A 190 12.05 2.79 2.81
C ASN A 190 12.22 1.37 3.37
N THR A 191 12.89 0.48 2.64
CA THR A 191 12.98 -0.95 2.99
C THR A 191 13.49 -1.17 4.41
N LEU A 192 14.53 -0.43 4.84
CA LEU A 192 15.16 -0.64 6.14
C LEU A 192 14.19 -0.42 7.30
N GLU A 193 13.44 0.67 7.28
CA GLU A 193 12.47 0.99 8.32
C GLU A 193 11.22 0.10 8.20
N MET A 194 10.79 -0.18 6.97
CA MET A 194 9.54 -0.90 6.69
C MET A 194 9.62 -2.42 6.85
N THR A 195 10.82 -2.98 7.01
CA THR A 195 11.05 -4.43 7.18
C THR A 195 11.43 -4.83 8.60
N LEU A 196 11.57 -3.88 9.53
CA LEU A 196 11.87 -4.18 10.94
C LEU A 196 10.87 -5.18 11.54
N GLY A 197 11.41 -6.26 12.11
CA GLY A 197 10.63 -7.34 12.71
C GLY A 197 10.01 -8.33 11.71
N LYS A 198 10.19 -8.14 10.39
CA LYS A 198 9.64 -9.00 9.34
C LYS A 198 10.71 -9.90 8.74
N ARG A 199 10.27 -11.06 8.25
CA ARG A 199 11.04 -11.87 7.29
C ARG A 199 10.65 -11.43 5.89
N CYS A 200 11.59 -11.42 4.95
CA CYS A 200 11.34 -11.03 3.56
C CYS A 200 11.77 -12.15 2.62
N ALA A 201 11.01 -12.39 1.56
CA ALA A 201 11.37 -13.33 0.49
C ALA A 201 10.91 -12.81 -0.88
N GLY A 202 11.60 -13.24 -1.94
CA GLY A 202 11.28 -12.90 -3.32
C GLY A 202 10.49 -14.02 -4.00
N LEU A 203 9.33 -13.73 -4.59
CA LEU A 203 8.57 -14.68 -5.43
C LEU A 203 8.04 -13.99 -6.68
N ASP A 204 8.31 -14.56 -7.86
CA ASP A 204 7.65 -14.14 -9.09
C ASP A 204 6.43 -15.03 -9.36
N LEU A 205 5.25 -14.53 -9.01
CA LEU A 205 3.98 -15.27 -9.13
C LEU A 205 3.58 -15.62 -10.58
N ARG A 206 4.35 -15.18 -11.59
CA ARG A 206 4.21 -15.62 -12.99
C ARG A 206 4.89 -16.97 -13.23
N ARG A 207 5.82 -17.39 -12.36
CA ARG A 207 6.53 -18.66 -12.44
C ARG A 207 5.73 -19.74 -11.69
N PRO A 208 5.50 -20.93 -12.29
CA PRO A 208 4.71 -21.99 -11.65
C PRO A 208 5.22 -22.42 -10.27
N ASP A 209 6.54 -22.55 -10.10
CA ASP A 209 7.12 -23.00 -8.83
C ASP A 209 6.95 -21.96 -7.71
N ASP A 210 7.23 -20.69 -8.01
CA ASP A 210 7.05 -19.57 -7.07
C ASP A 210 5.57 -19.41 -6.71
N ARG A 211 4.68 -19.62 -7.68
CA ARG A 211 3.22 -19.63 -7.48
C ARG A 211 2.78 -20.74 -6.53
N ALA A 212 3.27 -21.97 -6.72
CA ALA A 212 2.95 -23.10 -5.83
C ALA A 212 3.48 -22.87 -4.40
N CYS A 213 4.66 -22.26 -4.28
CA CYS A 213 5.20 -21.81 -2.99
C CYS A 213 4.28 -20.77 -2.34
N PHE A 214 3.85 -19.74 -3.07
CA PHE A 214 2.93 -18.73 -2.58
C PHE A 214 1.57 -19.32 -2.15
N GLU A 215 1.00 -20.24 -2.91
CA GLU A 215 -0.24 -20.93 -2.58
C GLU A 215 -0.14 -21.69 -1.25
N THR A 216 1.02 -22.33 -1.00
CA THR A 216 1.31 -23.00 0.28
C THR A 216 1.40 -21.99 1.44
N LEU A 217 2.06 -20.86 1.22
CA LEU A 217 2.14 -19.78 2.22
C LEU A 217 0.74 -19.22 2.53
N LEU A 218 -0.05 -18.93 1.50
CA LEU A 218 -1.42 -18.41 1.61
C LEU A 218 -2.35 -19.38 2.35
N ALA A 219 -2.28 -20.67 2.05
CA ALA A 219 -3.05 -21.72 2.72
C ALA A 219 -2.76 -21.81 4.23
N SER A 220 -1.58 -21.36 4.65
CA SER A 220 -1.14 -21.40 6.05
C SER A 220 -1.21 -20.05 6.78
N ALA A 221 -1.41 -18.94 6.07
CA ALA A 221 -1.49 -17.62 6.68
C ALA A 221 -2.75 -17.47 7.54
N HIS A 222 -2.69 -16.69 8.62
CA HIS A 222 -3.90 -16.30 9.36
C HIS A 222 -4.41 -14.95 8.85
N VAL A 223 -3.50 -14.07 8.44
CA VAL A 223 -3.80 -12.75 7.89
C VAL A 223 -3.06 -12.57 6.57
N LEU A 224 -3.75 -12.12 5.53
CA LEU A 224 -3.15 -11.57 4.33
C LEU A 224 -3.34 -10.05 4.35
N VAL A 225 -2.28 -9.29 4.12
CA VAL A 225 -2.37 -7.84 3.95
C VAL A 225 -1.87 -7.47 2.57
N HIS A 226 -2.67 -6.75 1.78
CA HIS A 226 -2.28 -6.33 0.44
C HIS A 226 -2.70 -4.89 0.09
N GLY A 227 -1.77 -4.15 -0.52
CA GLY A 227 -1.93 -2.72 -0.84
C GLY A 227 -2.13 -2.41 -2.33
N TYR A 228 -2.53 -3.41 -3.12
CA TYR A 228 -2.58 -3.28 -4.57
C TYR A 228 -3.88 -2.63 -5.08
N ARG A 229 -3.83 -2.10 -6.31
CA ARG A 229 -5.04 -1.74 -7.07
C ARG A 229 -6.00 -2.93 -7.15
N ARG A 230 -7.30 -2.64 -7.24
CA ARG A 230 -8.39 -3.62 -7.10
C ARG A 230 -8.26 -4.88 -7.97
N ASP A 231 -7.72 -4.76 -9.17
CA ASP A 231 -7.63 -5.82 -10.16
C ASP A 231 -6.27 -6.56 -10.17
N ALA A 232 -5.27 -6.10 -9.41
CA ALA A 232 -3.90 -6.62 -9.50
C ALA A 232 -3.78 -8.10 -9.13
N LEU A 233 -4.32 -8.51 -7.97
CA LEU A 233 -4.25 -9.92 -7.54
C LEU A 233 -5.12 -10.82 -8.41
N ALA A 234 -6.28 -10.33 -8.86
CA ALA A 234 -7.11 -11.06 -9.80
C ALA A 234 -6.37 -11.33 -11.12
N GLY A 235 -5.58 -10.37 -11.61
CA GLY A 235 -4.71 -10.54 -12.77
C GLY A 235 -3.61 -11.60 -12.59
N LEU A 236 -3.28 -11.97 -11.35
CA LEU A 236 -2.36 -13.07 -11.02
C LEU A 236 -3.09 -14.39 -10.73
N GLY A 237 -4.43 -14.41 -10.83
CA GLY A 237 -5.26 -15.57 -10.51
C GLY A 237 -5.55 -15.75 -9.01
N PHE A 238 -5.32 -14.72 -8.21
CA PHE A 238 -5.58 -14.68 -6.77
C PHE A 238 -6.69 -13.68 -6.46
N ASP A 239 -7.81 -13.75 -7.17
CA ASP A 239 -9.00 -12.98 -6.81
C ASP A 239 -9.55 -13.41 -5.43
N GLU A 240 -10.54 -12.68 -4.93
CA GLU A 240 -11.12 -12.96 -3.61
C GLU A 240 -11.61 -14.41 -3.48
N VAL A 241 -12.23 -14.95 -4.53
CA VAL A 241 -12.77 -16.32 -4.53
C VAL A 241 -11.63 -17.34 -4.46
N ALA A 242 -10.54 -17.13 -5.21
CA ALA A 242 -9.37 -17.99 -5.19
C ALA A 242 -8.67 -17.96 -3.83
N ARG A 243 -8.54 -16.79 -3.19
CA ARG A 243 -7.93 -16.66 -1.87
C ARG A 243 -8.75 -17.37 -0.79
N LEU A 244 -10.08 -17.19 -0.79
CA LEU A 244 -10.97 -17.89 0.13
C LEU A 244 -11.01 -19.41 -0.09
N ARG A 245 -10.85 -19.86 -1.34
CA ARG A 245 -10.73 -21.30 -1.63
C ARG A 245 -9.42 -21.87 -1.09
N ALA A 246 -8.32 -21.12 -1.21
CA ALA A 246 -7.02 -21.53 -0.68
C ALA A 246 -7.03 -21.57 0.86
N ASN A 247 -7.74 -20.63 1.49
CA ASN A 247 -7.84 -20.54 2.94
C ASN A 247 -9.18 -19.91 3.36
N PRO A 248 -10.17 -20.71 3.78
CA PRO A 248 -11.49 -20.23 4.19
C PRO A 248 -11.50 -19.38 5.47
N ASP A 249 -10.48 -19.54 6.32
CA ASP A 249 -10.35 -18.85 7.61
C ASP A 249 -9.47 -17.58 7.52
N LEU A 250 -9.04 -17.22 6.31
CA LEU A 250 -8.13 -16.10 6.08
C LEU A 250 -8.78 -14.76 6.45
N ILE A 251 -8.10 -13.99 7.29
CA ILE A 251 -8.38 -12.56 7.46
C ILE A 251 -7.70 -11.83 6.30
N ASP A 252 -8.50 -11.39 5.32
CA ASP A 252 -8.02 -10.65 4.15
C ASP A 252 -8.16 -9.14 4.36
N VAL A 253 -7.02 -8.45 4.47
CA VAL A 253 -6.94 -7.00 4.71
C VAL A 253 -6.42 -6.31 3.46
N ALA A 254 -7.28 -5.49 2.88
CA ALA A 254 -6.98 -4.77 1.65
C ALA A 254 -7.03 -3.26 1.87
N LEU A 255 -6.04 -2.55 1.32
CA LEU A 255 -6.01 -1.09 1.26
C LEU A 255 -5.65 -0.64 -0.16
N ASN A 256 -6.21 0.49 -0.59
CA ASN A 256 -5.87 1.11 -1.85
C ASN A 256 -6.05 2.64 -1.75
N ALA A 257 -5.57 3.38 -2.74
CA ALA A 257 -5.51 4.85 -2.70
C ALA A 257 -6.83 5.56 -3.03
N TYR A 258 -7.70 4.96 -3.84
CA TYR A 258 -8.86 5.64 -4.45
C TYR A 258 -10.19 4.96 -4.14
N GLY A 259 -10.27 4.11 -3.12
CA GLY A 259 -11.47 3.36 -2.79
C GLY A 259 -11.77 2.20 -3.75
N TRP A 260 -12.89 1.52 -3.49
CA TRP A 260 -13.31 0.33 -4.22
C TRP A 260 -14.31 0.63 -5.35
N SER A 261 -14.86 1.84 -5.35
CA SER A 261 -15.84 2.35 -6.32
C SER A 261 -15.30 3.53 -7.13
N GLY A 262 -16.08 3.97 -8.11
CA GLY A 262 -15.73 5.08 -8.97
C GLY A 262 -14.70 4.75 -10.08
N PRO A 263 -14.50 5.71 -11.02
CA PRO A 263 -13.67 5.51 -12.19
C PRO A 263 -12.18 5.30 -11.89
N TRP A 264 -11.70 5.68 -10.70
CA TRP A 264 -10.29 5.58 -10.33
C TRP A 264 -9.96 4.34 -9.47
N SER A 265 -10.92 3.47 -9.19
CA SER A 265 -10.75 2.25 -8.36
C SER A 265 -9.65 1.28 -8.84
N LYS A 266 -9.19 1.42 -10.09
CA LYS A 266 -8.08 0.64 -10.67
C LYS A 266 -6.80 1.45 -10.90
N ARG A 267 -6.80 2.75 -10.58
CA ARG A 267 -5.63 3.61 -10.75
C ARG A 267 -4.56 3.31 -9.70
N ARG A 268 -3.32 3.63 -10.06
CA ARG A 268 -2.18 3.61 -9.15
C ARG A 268 -2.22 4.89 -8.33
N GLY A 269 -2.06 4.78 -7.01
CA GLY A 269 -2.01 5.94 -6.13
C GLY A 269 -0.88 5.83 -5.14
N PHE A 270 -0.44 7.00 -4.70
CA PHE A 270 0.66 7.23 -3.77
C PHE A 270 0.26 8.39 -2.88
N ASP A 271 0.83 8.48 -1.68
CA ASP A 271 0.59 9.60 -0.75
C ASP A 271 0.76 10.97 -1.44
N SER A 272 1.77 11.10 -2.30
CA SER A 272 2.01 12.34 -3.03
C SER A 272 0.88 12.71 -4.02
N LEU A 273 0.03 11.78 -4.42
CA LEU A 273 -1.03 11.96 -5.41
C LEU A 273 -2.45 12.04 -4.80
N VAL A 274 -2.60 11.65 -3.53
CA VAL A 274 -3.89 11.61 -2.82
C VAL A 274 -4.00 12.86 -1.95
#